data_AF-A0A918N0A4-F1
#
_entry.id   AF-A0A918N0A4-F1
#
_cell.length_a   1.000
_cell.length_b   1.000
_cell.length_c   1.000
_cell.angle_alpha   90.00
_cell.angle_beta   90.00
_cell.angle_gamma   90.00
#
_symmetry.space_group_name_H-M   'P 1'
#
loop_
_entity.id
_entity.type
_entity.pdbx_description
1 polymer ?
#
loop_
_entity_poly.entity_id
_entity_poly.type
_entity_poly.pdbx_seq_one_letter_code
_entity_poly.pdbx_strand_id
1 'polypeptide(L)'
;MKLALLLTVPVLFVVSGCAHPVNVVPALDEAEKQTLTCKDIGRESDRLNILLNQLRHGNEPLFGNDPARVQEAEQAAQMRLNQIRELSVQKLCVFG
;
A
#
# COMPACT_ATOMS: atom_id res chain seq x y z
N MET A 1 -53.56 -23.12 26.35
CA MET A 1 -52.23 -23.28 26.97
C MET A 1 -51.35 -24.16 26.08
N LYS A 2 -50.40 -23.56 25.36
CA LYS A 2 -49.01 -24.05 25.17
C LYS A 2 -48.32 -23.10 24.21
N LEU A 3 -47.49 -22.23 24.81
CA LEU A 3 -46.48 -21.43 24.15
C LEU A 3 -45.58 -22.35 23.29
N ALA A 4 -45.38 -22.00 22.03
CA ALA A 4 -44.21 -22.43 21.27
C ALA A 4 -43.56 -21.18 20.71
N LEU A 5 -42.69 -20.63 21.54
CA LEU A 5 -41.79 -19.53 21.33
C LEU A 5 -40.75 -19.96 20.28
N LEU A 6 -40.91 -19.60 19.01
CA LEU A 6 -39.86 -19.80 18.00
C LEU A 6 -38.92 -18.59 18.03
N LEU A 7 -37.93 -18.72 18.91
CA LEU A 7 -36.76 -17.86 19.04
C LEU A 7 -35.99 -17.76 17.72
N THR A 8 -35.95 -16.54 17.21
CA THR A 8 -34.75 -15.83 16.73
C THR A 8 -33.46 -16.66 16.63
N VAL A 9 -32.98 -16.89 15.41
CA VAL A 9 -31.55 -16.85 15.12
C VAL A 9 -31.39 -16.13 13.77
N PRO A 10 -31.14 -14.81 13.75
CA PRO A 10 -30.55 -14.21 12.56
C PRO A 10 -29.15 -14.81 12.47
N VAL A 11 -28.95 -15.65 11.47
CA VAL A 11 -27.63 -16.18 11.13
C VAL A 11 -26.71 -14.96 10.99
N LEU A 12 -25.78 -14.90 11.93
CA LEU A 12 -24.82 -13.85 12.11
C LEU A 12 -24.23 -13.43 10.77
N PHE A 13 -24.32 -12.13 10.50
CA PHE A 13 -23.46 -11.43 9.56
C PHE A 13 -22.04 -11.99 9.72
N VAL A 14 -21.58 -12.73 8.72
CA VAL A 14 -20.16 -13.03 8.57
C VAL A 14 -19.52 -11.65 8.46
N VAL A 15 -18.88 -11.22 9.54
CA VAL A 15 -18.09 -10.00 9.57
C VAL A 15 -17.07 -10.18 8.45
N SER A 16 -17.29 -9.48 7.34
CA SER A 16 -16.24 -9.22 6.38
C SER A 16 -15.14 -8.58 7.20
N GLY A 17 -14.12 -9.36 7.57
CA GLY A 17 -12.91 -8.80 8.13
C GLY A 17 -12.49 -7.71 7.15
N CYS A 18 -12.40 -6.48 7.64
CA CYS A 18 -11.84 -5.38 6.87
C CYS A 18 -10.39 -5.74 6.61
N ALA A 19 -10.15 -6.54 5.56
CA ALA A 19 -8.86 -6.65 4.93
C ALA A 19 -8.56 -5.22 4.50
N HIS A 20 -7.73 -4.53 5.26
CA HIS A 20 -7.22 -3.24 4.84
C HIS A 20 -6.54 -3.51 3.50
N PRO A 21 -7.08 -2.99 2.38
CA PRO A 21 -6.59 -3.37 1.07
C PRO A 21 -5.13 -2.94 1.00
N VAL A 22 -4.24 -3.87 0.62
CA VAL A 22 -2.85 -3.53 0.34
C VAL A 22 -2.87 -2.36 -0.65
N ASN A 23 -2.35 -1.21 -0.22
CA ASN A 23 -2.35 -0.02 -1.05
C ASN A 23 -1.25 -0.16 -2.11
N VAL A 24 -1.64 -0.56 -3.32
CA VAL A 24 -0.74 -0.67 -4.46
C VAL A 24 -0.38 0.73 -4.93
N VAL A 25 0.90 1.08 -4.82
CA VAL A 25 1.36 2.41 -5.22
C VAL A 25 1.38 2.50 -6.75
N PRO A 26 0.72 3.49 -7.38
CA PRO A 26 0.71 3.61 -8.83
C PRO A 26 2.09 3.96 -9.38
N ALA A 27 2.32 3.67 -10.66
CA ALA A 27 3.49 4.17 -11.37
C ALA A 27 3.49 5.71 -11.43
N LEU A 28 4.68 6.29 -11.58
CA LEU A 28 4.85 7.73 -11.70
C LEU A 28 4.40 8.21 -13.08
N ASP A 29 3.41 9.09 -13.13
CA ASP A 29 2.92 9.65 -14.39
C ASP A 29 3.79 10.82 -14.91
N GLU A 30 3.61 11.22 -16.16
CA GLU A 30 4.41 12.28 -16.78
C GLU A 30 4.17 13.67 -16.17
N ALA A 31 2.97 13.93 -15.64
CA ALA A 31 2.65 15.21 -15.00
C ALA A 31 3.31 15.30 -13.61
N GLU A 32 3.30 14.21 -12.84
CA GLU A 32 4.03 14.06 -11.58
C GLU A 32 5.54 14.27 -11.82
N LYS A 33 6.13 13.64 -12.85
CA LYS A 33 7.57 13.79 -13.17
C LYS A 33 7.97 15.26 -13.37
N GLN A 34 7.14 16.03 -14.05
CA GLN A 34 7.43 17.44 -14.34
C GLN A 34 7.31 18.31 -13.08
N THR A 35 6.29 18.07 -12.27
CA THR A 35 5.94 18.91 -11.11
C THR A 35 6.75 18.61 -9.86
N LEU A 36 7.28 17.39 -9.70
CA LEU A 36 8.03 17.01 -8.51
C LEU A 36 9.31 17.82 -8.32
N THR A 37 9.47 18.41 -7.13
CA THR A 37 10.71 19.09 -6.72
C THR A 37 11.72 18.09 -6.14
N CYS A 38 12.99 18.45 -6.06
CA CYS A 38 14.00 17.59 -5.42
C CYS A 38 13.65 17.24 -3.96
N LYS A 39 12.99 18.16 -3.24
CA LYS A 39 12.52 17.89 -1.88
C LYS A 39 11.44 16.80 -1.87
N ASP A 40 10.51 16.84 -2.81
CA ASP A 40 9.43 15.86 -2.93
C ASP A 40 9.98 14.50 -3.37
N ILE A 41 10.95 14.49 -4.29
CA ILE A 41 11.66 13.28 -4.73
C ILE A 41 12.37 12.60 -3.55
N GLY A 42 13.09 13.36 -2.72
CA GLY A 42 13.76 12.81 -1.54
C GLY A 42 12.76 12.20 -0.55
N ARG A 43 11.69 12.94 -0.23
CA ARG A 43 10.62 12.47 0.65
C ARG A 43 9.94 11.21 0.12
N GLU A 44 9.61 11.16 -1.15
CA GLU A 44 8.92 10.02 -1.77
C GLU A 44 9.85 8.79 -1.82
N SER A 45 11.14 8.99 -2.12
CA SER A 45 12.14 7.92 -2.04
C SER A 45 12.20 7.32 -0.63
N ASP A 46 12.28 8.15 0.42
CA ASP A 46 12.32 7.69 1.81
C ASP A 46 11.04 6.94 2.20
N ARG A 47 9.88 7.49 1.84
CA ARG A 47 8.58 6.86 2.06
C ARG A 47 8.50 5.49 1.40
N LEU A 48 8.94 5.37 0.14
CA LEU A 48 8.93 4.10 -0.60
C LEU A 48 9.91 3.08 -0.01
N ASN A 49 11.08 3.51 0.48
CA ASN A 49 12.01 2.62 1.19
C ASN A 49 11.38 2.08 2.49
N ILE A 50 10.70 2.94 3.25
CA ILE A 50 9.98 2.52 4.47
C ILE A 50 8.87 1.52 4.11
N LEU A 51 8.08 1.81 3.06
CA LEU A 51 7.00 0.93 2.61
C LEU A 51 7.55 -0.43 2.15
N LEU A 52 8.62 -0.47 1.36
CA LEU A 52 9.26 -1.71 0.93
C LEU A 52 9.80 -2.51 2.12
N ASN A 53 10.40 -1.83 3.10
CA ASN A 53 10.86 -2.48 4.32
C ASN A 53 9.69 -3.09 5.11
N GLN A 54 8.55 -2.40 5.17
CA GLN A 54 7.33 -2.93 5.76
C GLN A 54 6.82 -4.15 4.97
N LEU A 55 6.66 -4.06 3.66
CA LEU A 55 6.17 -5.18 2.83
C LEU A 55 7.08 -6.43 2.92
N ARG A 56 8.40 -6.24 3.02
CA ARG A 56 9.38 -7.35 3.08
C ARG A 56 9.55 -7.96 4.47
N HIS A 57 9.46 -7.14 5.52
CA HIS A 57 9.88 -7.52 6.87
C HIS A 57 8.81 -7.31 7.95
N GLY A 58 7.65 -6.73 7.63
CA GLY A 58 6.74 -6.17 8.63
C GLY A 58 5.23 -6.27 8.34
N ASN A 59 4.53 -6.78 9.34
CA ASN A 59 3.11 -6.55 9.63
C ASN A 59 2.08 -7.09 8.61
N GLU A 60 1.96 -8.42 8.52
CA GLU A 60 0.76 -9.11 8.01
C GLU A 60 -0.57 -8.46 8.42
N PRO A 61 -0.78 -7.99 9.68
CA PRO A 61 -2.05 -7.34 10.05
C PRO A 61 -2.34 -6.00 9.36
N LEU A 62 -1.35 -5.30 8.79
CA LEU A 62 -1.56 -4.00 8.10
C LEU A 62 -1.84 -4.15 6.62
N PHE A 63 -1.33 -5.21 5.99
CA PHE A 63 -1.44 -5.45 4.54
C PHE A 63 -2.38 -6.64 4.25
N GLY A 64 -2.90 -7.30 5.27
CA GLY A 64 -3.77 -8.46 5.09
C GLY A 64 -2.99 -9.73 4.75
N ASN A 65 -3.67 -10.87 4.86
CA ASN A 65 -3.04 -12.19 4.77
C ASN A 65 -2.95 -12.73 3.33
N ASP A 66 -3.07 -11.88 2.31
CA ASP A 66 -2.98 -12.30 0.90
C ASP A 66 -1.55 -12.08 0.37
N PRO A 67 -0.72 -13.15 0.27
CA PRO A 67 0.66 -13.03 -0.16
C PRO A 67 0.80 -12.52 -1.61
N ALA A 68 -0.18 -12.78 -2.49
CA ALA A 68 -0.13 -12.31 -3.87
C ALA A 68 -0.28 -10.78 -3.94
N ARG A 69 -1.15 -10.21 -3.11
CA ARG A 69 -1.36 -8.75 -3.03
C ARG A 69 -0.16 -8.05 -2.38
N VAL A 70 0.45 -8.65 -1.37
CA VAL A 70 1.70 -8.13 -0.76
C VAL A 70 2.82 -8.10 -1.80
N GLN A 71 2.97 -9.18 -2.58
CA GLN A 71 3.97 -9.25 -3.64
C GLN A 71 3.71 -8.24 -4.75
N GLU A 72 2.45 -8.05 -5.17
CA GLU A 72 2.06 -7.03 -6.15
C GLU A 72 2.40 -5.62 -5.67
N ALA A 73 2.09 -5.30 -4.41
CA ALA A 73 2.42 -4.00 -3.83
C ALA A 73 3.93 -3.79 -3.68
N GLU A 74 4.70 -4.84 -3.37
CA GLU A 74 6.16 -4.76 -3.33
C GLU A 74 6.71 -4.42 -4.71
N GLN A 75 6.26 -5.12 -5.75
CA GLN A 75 6.68 -4.87 -7.14
C GLN A 75 6.32 -3.46 -7.58
N ALA A 76 5.11 -3.00 -7.27
CA ALA A 76 4.64 -1.66 -7.62
C ALA A 76 5.43 -0.57 -6.89
N ALA A 77 5.66 -0.73 -5.59
CA ALA A 77 6.48 0.20 -4.80
C ALA A 77 7.94 0.24 -5.29
N GLN A 78 8.52 -0.91 -5.64
CA GLN A 78 9.87 -1.00 -6.19
C GLN A 78 9.98 -0.33 -7.56
N MET A 79 8.97 -0.51 -8.42
CA MET A 79 8.90 0.16 -9.72
C MET A 79 8.86 1.69 -9.56
N ARG A 80 7.99 2.21 -8.69
CA ARG A 80 7.90 3.66 -8.44
C ARG A 80 9.20 4.21 -7.84
N LEU A 81 9.85 3.45 -6.95
CA LEU A 81 11.13 3.87 -6.37
C LEU A 81 12.21 3.99 -7.44
N ASN A 82 12.27 3.06 -8.40
CA ASN A 82 13.21 3.14 -9.51
C ASN A 82 12.95 4.40 -10.36
N GLN A 83 11.68 4.69 -10.68
CA GLN A 83 11.29 5.89 -11.42
C GLN A 83 11.66 7.19 -10.69
N ILE A 84 11.43 7.25 -9.37
CA ILE A 84 11.81 8.39 -8.53
C ILE A 84 13.33 8.58 -8.51
N ARG A 85 14.10 7.48 -8.43
CA ARG A 85 15.58 7.54 -8.48
C ARG A 85 16.08 8.00 -9.85
N GLU A 86 15.52 7.50 -10.93
CA GLU A 86 15.82 7.97 -12.28
C GLU A 86 15.52 9.47 -12.42
N LEU A 87 14.36 9.92 -11.93
CA LEU A 87 14.00 11.34 -11.93
C LEU A 87 14.97 12.19 -11.10
N SER A 88 15.44 11.66 -9.97
CA SER A 88 16.42 12.35 -9.13
C SER A 88 17.74 12.63 -9.87
N VAL A 89 18.19 11.67 -10.68
CA VAL A 89 19.38 11.82 -11.52
C VAL A 89 19.12 12.80 -12.66
N GLN A 90 17.97 12.68 -13.32
CA GLN A 90 17.59 13.59 -14.42
C GLN A 90 17.50 15.05 -13.95
N LYS A 91 17.04 15.28 -12.72
CA LYS A 91 16.93 16.62 -12.11
C LYS A 91 18.18 17.06 -11.35
N LEU A 92 19.24 16.25 -11.33
CA LEU A 92 20.48 16.51 -10.60
C LEU A 92 20.24 16.83 -9.11
N CYS A 93 19.28 16.13 -8.50
CA CYS A 93 18.96 16.32 -7.10
C CYS A 93 20.09 15.79 -6.21
N VAL A 94 20.53 16.61 -5.25
CA VAL A 94 21.48 16.23 -4.21
C VAL A 94 20.71 16.15 -2.89
N PHE A 95 20.81 14.99 -2.23
CA PHE A 95 20.21 14.75 -0.92
C PHE A 95 21.33 14.83 0.13
N GLY A 96 21.15 15.68 1.14
CA GLY A 96 22.10 15.94 2.21
C GLY A 96 21.39 16.27 3.50
#